data_AF-F2KP27-F1
#
_entry.id   AF-F2KP27-F1
#
_cell.length_a   1.000
_cell.length_b   1.000
_cell.length_c   1.000
_cell.angle_alpha   90.00
_cell.angle_beta   90.00
_cell.angle_gamma   90.00
#
_symmetry.space_group_name_H-M   'P 1'
#
loop_
_entity.id
_entity.type
_entity.pdbx_description
1 polymer ?
#
loop_
_entity_poly.entity_id
_entity_poly.type
_entity_poly.pdbx_seq_one_letter_code
_entity_poly.pdbx_strand_id
1 'polypeptide(L)'
;MALEVIIEEIRKKGDEEVRRIKGEAESEAEKIIAEAKEKAEEILKKAKEEAEKEAERLRRQEISGVNLEMKRLLLNKRKEALETVYEIVQDRIKQMDTETKKKLLENLIKKNAVGEMVVYSNKDDEPVVREVISDMADLKYGGNIDCLGGVILESPDGEVRINLTFDELLKQLYEQKMSEVSKILFGE
;
A
#
# COMPACT_ATOMS: atom_id res chain seq x y z
N MET A 1 -93.72 9.34 48.77
CA MET A 1 -94.14 8.73 47.48
C MET A 1 -93.63 9.50 46.26
N ALA A 2 -94.20 10.63 45.81
CA ALA A 2 -93.72 11.30 44.58
C ALA A 2 -92.27 11.85 44.67
N LEU A 3 -91.87 12.39 45.83
CA LEU A 3 -90.52 12.93 46.02
C LEU A 3 -89.43 11.84 46.09
N GLU A 4 -89.77 10.68 46.65
CA GLU A 4 -88.85 9.53 46.74
C GLU A 4 -88.56 8.95 45.35
N VAL A 5 -89.58 8.84 44.50
CA VAL A 5 -89.43 8.37 43.10
C VAL A 5 -88.50 9.30 42.30
N ILE A 6 -88.62 10.62 42.49
CA ILE A 6 -87.75 11.60 41.82
C ILE A 6 -86.30 11.48 42.29
N ILE A 7 -86.08 11.28 43.60
CA ILE A 7 -84.73 11.07 44.15
C ILE A 7 -84.10 9.78 43.62
N GLU A 8 -84.90 8.72 43.49
CA GLU A 8 -84.47 7.44 42.92
C GLU A 8 -84.09 7.57 41.43
N GLU A 9 -84.89 8.30 40.63
CA GLU A 9 -84.58 8.60 39.23
C GLU A 9 -83.28 9.40 39.07
N ILE A 10 -83.06 10.41 39.93
CA ILE A 10 -81.83 11.22 39.91
C ILE A 10 -80.61 10.36 40.25
N ARG A 11 -80.71 9.48 41.26
CA ARG A 11 -79.63 8.53 41.60
C ARG A 11 -79.35 7.58 40.45
N LYS A 12 -80.39 7.02 39.83
CA LYS A 12 -80.25 6.08 38.72
C LYS A 12 -79.55 6.71 37.52
N LYS A 13 -79.93 7.95 37.15
CA LYS A 13 -79.25 8.73 36.12
C LYS A 13 -77.81 9.07 36.48
N GLY A 14 -77.54 9.38 37.75
CA GLY A 14 -76.18 9.60 38.24
C GLY A 14 -75.31 8.36 38.13
N ASP A 15 -75.84 7.19 38.51
CA ASP A 15 -75.12 5.91 38.42
C ASP A 15 -74.88 5.48 36.96
N GLU A 16 -75.81 5.76 36.05
CA GLU A 16 -75.64 5.55 34.62
C GLU A 16 -74.55 6.45 34.05
N GLU A 17 -74.53 7.73 34.42
CA GLU A 17 -73.52 8.69 33.97
C GLU A 17 -72.12 8.35 34.52
N VAL A 18 -72.02 7.93 35.78
CA VAL A 18 -70.76 7.46 36.37
C VAL A 18 -70.24 6.22 35.64
N ARG A 19 -71.12 5.27 35.30
CA ARG A 19 -70.73 4.09 34.51
C ARG A 19 -70.26 4.47 33.12
N ARG A 20 -70.95 5.41 32.46
CA ARG A 20 -70.57 5.92 31.14
C ARG A 20 -69.17 6.55 31.18
N ILE A 21 -68.92 7.46 32.13
CA ILE A 21 -67.63 8.13 32.27
C ILE A 21 -66.52 7.13 32.58
N LYS A 22 -66.76 6.15 33.47
CA LYS A 22 -65.76 5.11 33.76
C LYS A 22 -65.44 4.24 32.54
N GLY A 23 -66.46 3.81 31.80
CA GLY A 23 -66.26 3.01 30.59
C GLY A 23 -65.52 3.78 29.50
N GLU A 24 -65.82 5.07 29.32
CA GLU A 24 -65.09 5.96 28.41
C GLU A 24 -63.62 6.13 28.85
N ALA A 25 -63.37 6.34 30.14
CA ALA A 25 -62.01 6.49 30.68
C ALA A 25 -61.19 5.19 30.58
N GLU A 26 -61.79 4.03 30.84
CA GLU A 26 -61.15 2.72 30.68
C GLU A 26 -60.79 2.46 29.22
N SER A 27 -61.72 2.71 28.29
CA SER A 27 -61.45 2.55 26.87
C SER A 27 -60.34 3.47 26.37
N GLU A 28 -60.32 4.72 26.83
CA GLU A 28 -59.26 5.66 26.46
C GLU A 28 -57.90 5.26 27.04
N ALA A 29 -57.86 4.79 28.28
CA ALA A 29 -56.63 4.28 28.90
C ALA A 29 -56.08 3.06 28.14
N GLU A 30 -56.94 2.13 27.73
CA GLU A 30 -56.55 0.97 26.93
C GLU A 30 -55.96 1.38 25.58
N LYS A 31 -56.56 2.37 24.89
CA LYS A 31 -56.02 2.91 23.63
C LYS A 31 -54.64 3.54 23.82
N ILE A 32 -54.47 4.37 24.85
CA ILE A 32 -53.18 5.02 25.15
C ILE A 32 -52.10 3.97 25.39
N ILE A 33 -52.42 2.91 26.16
CA ILE A 33 -51.48 1.82 26.43
C ILE A 33 -51.15 1.04 25.16
N ALA A 34 -52.14 0.76 24.31
CA ALA A 34 -51.93 0.05 23.04
C ALA A 34 -51.03 0.86 22.11
N GLU A 35 -51.30 2.15 21.93
CA GLU A 35 -50.47 3.04 21.10
C GLU A 35 -49.05 3.17 21.66
N ALA A 36 -48.89 3.26 22.98
CA ALA A 36 -47.57 3.34 23.61
C ALA A 36 -46.76 2.05 23.39
N LYS A 37 -47.42 0.88 23.45
CA LYS A 37 -46.78 -0.41 23.15
C LYS A 37 -46.36 -0.51 21.69
N GLU A 38 -47.24 -0.13 20.76
CA GLU A 38 -46.92 -0.14 19.32
C GLU A 38 -45.73 0.78 19.01
N LYS A 39 -45.72 1.99 19.56
CA LYS A 39 -44.59 2.93 19.43
C LYS A 39 -43.31 2.35 20.02
N ALA A 40 -43.38 1.69 21.17
CA ALA A 40 -42.21 1.06 21.79
C ALA A 40 -41.66 -0.10 20.94
N GLU A 41 -42.53 -0.92 20.36
CA GLU A 41 -42.14 -1.99 19.43
C GLU A 41 -41.50 -1.44 18.16
N GLU A 42 -42.04 -0.35 17.60
CA GLU A 42 -41.47 0.30 16.42
C GLU A 42 -40.08 0.88 16.71
N ILE A 43 -39.90 1.53 17.87
CA ILE A 43 -38.60 2.05 18.30
C ILE A 43 -37.59 0.91 18.47
N LEU A 44 -37.98 -0.18 19.13
CA LEU A 44 -37.11 -1.35 19.31
C LEU A 44 -36.72 -1.99 17.98
N LYS A 45 -37.66 -2.10 17.05
CA LYS A 45 -37.40 -2.66 15.72
C LYS A 45 -36.41 -1.78 14.94
N LYS A 46 -36.63 -0.46 14.89
CA LYS A 46 -35.71 0.49 14.24
C LYS A 46 -34.32 0.44 14.86
N ALA A 47 -34.23 0.46 16.19
CA ALA A 47 -32.95 0.40 16.90
C ALA A 47 -32.18 -0.90 16.59
N LYS A 48 -32.87 -2.04 16.47
CA LYS A 48 -32.25 -3.32 16.08
C LYS A 48 -31.74 -3.28 14.64
N GLU A 49 -32.56 -2.82 13.70
CA GLU A 49 -32.17 -2.72 12.29
C GLU A 49 -30.98 -1.77 12.08
N GLU A 50 -30.94 -0.65 12.80
CA GLU A 50 -29.81 0.29 12.79
C GLU A 50 -28.55 -0.33 13.38
N ALA A 51 -28.66 -1.03 14.52
CA ALA A 51 -27.54 -1.71 15.15
C ALA A 51 -26.96 -2.83 14.26
N GLU A 52 -27.82 -3.61 13.58
CA GLU A 52 -27.39 -4.65 12.65
C GLU A 52 -26.66 -4.06 11.43
N LYS A 53 -27.19 -2.99 10.84
CA LYS A 53 -26.54 -2.28 9.73
C LYS A 53 -25.18 -1.72 10.14
N GLU A 54 -25.09 -1.13 11.33
CA GLU A 54 -23.83 -0.58 11.84
C GLU A 54 -22.81 -1.68 12.13
N ALA A 55 -23.22 -2.79 12.73
CA ALA A 55 -22.36 -3.95 12.94
C ALA A 55 -21.83 -4.53 11.62
N GLU A 56 -22.67 -4.62 10.58
CA GLU A 56 -22.23 -5.07 9.27
C GLU A 56 -21.25 -4.09 8.63
N ARG A 57 -21.51 -2.77 8.75
CA ARG A 57 -20.62 -1.71 8.26
C ARG A 57 -19.25 -1.81 8.91
N LEU A 58 -19.19 -1.92 10.24
CA LEU A 58 -17.94 -2.06 10.99
C LEU A 58 -17.19 -3.33 10.58
N ARG A 59 -17.89 -4.46 10.47
CA ARG A 59 -17.29 -5.72 10.04
C ARG A 59 -16.67 -5.62 8.64
N ARG A 60 -17.38 -4.99 7.70
CA ARG A 60 -16.84 -4.76 6.34
C ARG A 60 -15.62 -3.86 6.37
N GLN A 61 -15.65 -2.78 7.16
CA GLN A 61 -14.50 -1.87 7.31
C GLN A 61 -13.28 -2.60 7.88
N GLU A 62 -13.47 -3.44 8.89
CA GLU A 62 -12.39 -4.19 9.53
C GLU A 62 -11.78 -5.22 8.57
N ILE A 63 -12.60 -5.98 7.83
CA ILE A 63 -12.13 -6.92 6.80
C ILE A 63 -11.36 -6.17 5.70
N SER A 64 -11.88 -5.04 5.22
CA SER A 64 -11.20 -4.22 4.23
C SER A 64 -9.86 -3.69 4.75
N GLY A 65 -9.80 -3.28 6.02
CA GLY A 65 -8.57 -2.84 6.69
C GLY A 65 -7.52 -3.95 6.72
N VAL A 66 -7.90 -5.13 7.22
CA VAL A 66 -7.01 -6.29 7.29
C VAL A 66 -6.51 -6.70 5.89
N ASN A 67 -7.39 -6.74 4.88
CA ASN A 67 -7.00 -7.07 3.51
C ASN A 67 -5.98 -6.08 2.94
N LEU A 68 -6.13 -4.79 3.23
CA LEU A 68 -5.19 -3.76 2.79
C LEU A 68 -3.83 -3.93 3.48
N GLU A 69 -3.82 -4.20 4.79
CA GLU A 69 -2.58 -4.46 5.55
C GLU A 69 -1.87 -5.70 5.06
N MET A 70 -2.59 -6.80 4.83
CA MET A 70 -2.04 -8.04 4.27
C MET A 70 -1.42 -7.81 2.89
N LYS A 71 -2.09 -7.06 2.02
CA LYS A 71 -1.56 -6.72 0.69
C LYS A 71 -0.29 -5.87 0.79
N ARG A 72 -0.26 -4.89 1.70
CA ARG A 72 0.94 -4.07 1.96
C ARG A 72 2.09 -4.91 2.48
N LEU A 73 1.84 -5.79 3.45
CA LEU A 73 2.86 -6.68 4.01
C LEU A 73 3.44 -7.59 2.93
N LEU A 74 2.58 -8.19 2.10
CA LEU A 74 3.01 -9.04 0.99
C LEU A 74 3.91 -8.27 0.01
N LEU A 75 3.50 -7.07 -0.42
CA LEU A 75 4.29 -6.25 -1.34
C LEU A 75 5.64 -5.85 -0.74
N ASN A 76 5.68 -5.50 0.54
CA ASN A 76 6.93 -5.18 1.24
C ASN A 76 7.86 -6.40 1.28
N LYS A 77 7.33 -7.58 1.60
CA LYS A 77 8.13 -8.82 1.60
C LYS A 77 8.64 -9.20 0.22
N ARG A 78 7.84 -8.99 -0.84
CA ARG A 78 8.30 -9.14 -2.22
C ARG A 78 9.44 -8.17 -2.56
N LYS A 79 9.34 -6.91 -2.12
CA LYS A 79 10.40 -5.90 -2.30
C LYS A 79 11.70 -6.31 -1.60
N GLU A 80 11.62 -6.74 -0.33
CA GLU A 80 12.78 -7.23 0.42
C GLU A 80 13.50 -8.38 -0.29
N ALA A 81 12.74 -9.35 -0.85
CA ALA A 81 13.31 -10.45 -1.61
C ALA A 81 14.03 -9.97 -2.89
N LEU A 82 13.44 -9.00 -3.59
CA LEU A 82 14.02 -8.40 -4.79
C LEU A 82 15.28 -7.56 -4.47
N GLU A 83 15.30 -6.87 -3.34
CA GLU A 83 16.48 -6.16 -2.82
C GLU A 83 17.60 -7.15 -2.47
N THR A 84 17.26 -8.26 -1.81
CA THR A 84 18.23 -9.33 -1.50
C THR A 84 18.87 -9.89 -2.77
N VAL A 85 18.09 -10.12 -3.83
CA VAL A 85 18.62 -10.58 -5.12
C VAL A 85 19.56 -9.53 -5.73
N TYR A 86 19.20 -8.24 -5.64
CA TYR A 86 20.03 -7.15 -6.12
C TYR A 86 21.38 -7.10 -5.39
N GLU A 87 21.38 -7.21 -4.06
CA GLU A 87 22.60 -7.26 -3.24
C GLU A 87 23.48 -8.47 -3.59
N ILE A 88 22.89 -9.66 -3.76
CA ILE A 88 23.62 -10.87 -4.17
C ILE A 88 24.32 -10.66 -5.53
N VAL A 89 23.67 -9.97 -6.48
CA VAL A 89 24.28 -9.67 -7.78
C VAL A 89 25.42 -8.66 -7.63
N GLN A 90 25.25 -7.62 -6.81
CA GLN A 90 26.31 -6.66 -6.53
C GLN A 90 27.54 -7.35 -5.92
N ASP A 91 27.35 -8.25 -4.96
CA ASP A 91 28.45 -8.98 -4.34
C ASP A 91 29.15 -9.92 -5.31
N ARG A 92 28.40 -10.58 -6.22
CA ARG A 92 28.99 -11.38 -7.30
C ARG A 92 29.81 -10.53 -8.27
N ILE A 93 29.38 -9.31 -8.57
CA ILE A 93 30.14 -8.38 -9.42
C ILE A 93 31.45 -7.96 -8.73
N LYS A 94 31.41 -7.67 -7.42
CA LYS A 94 32.63 -7.35 -6.65
C LYS A 94 33.63 -8.51 -6.63
N GLN A 95 33.13 -9.74 -6.55
CA GLN A 95 33.93 -10.97 -6.51
C GLN A 95 34.32 -11.50 -7.91
N MET A 96 34.00 -10.77 -8.97
CA MET A 96 34.35 -11.17 -10.35
C MET A 96 35.87 -11.33 -10.50
N ASP A 97 36.29 -12.40 -11.17
CA ASP A 97 37.69 -12.66 -11.44
C ASP A 97 38.33 -11.57 -12.33
N THR A 98 39.61 -11.30 -12.08
CA THR A 98 40.34 -10.20 -12.73
C THR A 98 40.39 -10.35 -14.25
N GLU A 99 40.49 -11.57 -14.77
CA GLU A 99 40.59 -11.86 -16.21
C GLU A 99 39.27 -11.53 -16.93
N THR A 100 38.15 -11.99 -16.39
CA THR A 100 36.81 -11.67 -16.91
C THR A 100 36.54 -10.17 -16.80
N LYS A 101 36.90 -9.56 -15.67
CA LYS A 101 36.75 -8.11 -15.47
C LYS A 101 37.56 -7.32 -16.50
N LYS A 102 38.81 -7.69 -16.75
CA LYS A 102 39.68 -7.06 -17.76
C LYS A 102 39.05 -7.11 -19.15
N LYS A 103 38.59 -8.28 -19.60
CA LYS A 103 37.92 -8.43 -20.90
C LYS A 103 36.64 -7.60 -21.01
N LEU A 104 35.88 -7.50 -19.93
CA LEU A 104 34.66 -6.70 -19.91
C LEU A 104 34.98 -5.21 -20.03
N LEU A 105 35.94 -4.71 -19.24
CA LEU A 105 36.40 -3.32 -19.29
C LEU A 105 36.96 -2.95 -20.65
N GLU A 106 37.78 -3.82 -21.25
CA GLU A 106 38.34 -3.62 -22.59
C GLU A 106 37.24 -3.48 -23.64
N ASN A 107 36.23 -4.36 -23.62
CA ASN A 107 35.10 -4.28 -24.54
C ASN A 107 34.25 -3.02 -24.32
N LEU A 108 34.00 -2.63 -23.06
CA LEU A 108 33.24 -1.43 -22.72
C LEU A 108 33.96 -0.17 -23.21
N ILE A 109 35.26 -0.07 -22.99
CA ILE A 109 36.07 1.06 -23.43
C ILE A 109 36.12 1.11 -24.96
N LYS A 110 36.49 0.00 -25.64
CA LYS A 110 36.59 -0.03 -27.11
C LYS A 110 35.30 0.34 -27.83
N LYS A 111 34.14 -0.04 -27.27
CA LYS A 111 32.85 0.20 -27.90
C LYS A 111 32.35 1.65 -27.74
N ASN A 112 32.76 2.33 -26.67
CA ASN A 112 32.18 3.61 -26.27
C ASN A 112 33.18 4.77 -26.25
N ALA A 113 34.48 4.51 -26.31
CA ALA A 113 35.50 5.54 -26.44
C ALA A 113 35.39 6.23 -27.80
N VAL A 114 35.34 7.56 -27.81
CA VAL A 114 35.24 8.38 -29.03
C VAL A 114 36.31 9.47 -28.98
N GLY A 115 37.36 9.33 -29.78
CA GLY A 115 38.47 10.29 -29.80
C GLY A 115 39.26 10.31 -28.49
N GLU A 116 39.82 11.48 -28.14
CA GLU A 116 40.54 11.65 -26.88
C GLU A 116 39.57 11.68 -25.69
N MET A 117 39.77 10.81 -24.70
CA MET A 117 38.95 10.75 -23.48
C MET A 117 39.78 10.45 -22.23
N VAL A 118 39.25 10.87 -21.09
CA VAL A 118 39.74 10.64 -19.74
C VAL A 118 38.92 9.52 -19.10
N VAL A 119 39.61 8.50 -18.58
CA VAL A 119 39.01 7.30 -17.99
C VAL A 119 39.15 7.32 -16.48
N TYR A 120 38.04 7.18 -15.76
CA TYR A 120 38.01 7.01 -14.31
C TYR A 120 37.50 5.63 -13.93
N SER A 121 38.03 5.06 -12.85
CA SER A 121 37.64 3.74 -12.33
C SER A 121 37.60 3.76 -10.81
N ASN A 122 37.15 2.69 -10.16
CA ASN A 122 37.43 2.55 -8.73
C ASN A 122 38.93 2.28 -8.48
N LYS A 123 39.32 2.30 -7.20
CA LYS A 123 40.70 2.07 -6.78
C LYS A 123 41.17 0.64 -7.07
N ASP A 124 40.29 -0.34 -6.94
CA ASP A 124 40.63 -1.75 -7.12
C ASP A 124 40.84 -2.12 -8.59
N ASP A 125 40.14 -1.45 -9.51
CA ASP A 125 40.23 -1.70 -10.95
C ASP A 125 41.30 -0.82 -11.63
N GLU A 126 41.92 0.15 -10.92
CA GLU A 126 42.94 1.04 -11.49
C GLU A 126 44.08 0.29 -12.21
N PRO A 127 44.70 -0.77 -11.63
CA PRO A 127 45.79 -1.48 -12.32
C PRO A 127 45.32 -2.12 -13.63
N VAL A 128 44.12 -2.68 -13.63
CA VAL A 128 43.53 -3.35 -14.80
C VAL A 128 43.16 -2.32 -15.86
N VAL A 129 42.57 -1.19 -15.47
CA VAL A 129 42.19 -0.12 -16.40
C VAL A 129 43.42 0.52 -17.03
N ARG A 130 44.49 0.77 -16.25
CA ARG A 130 45.76 1.29 -16.79
C ARG A 130 46.40 0.35 -17.81
N GLU A 131 46.33 -0.95 -17.57
CA GLU A 131 46.80 -1.96 -18.51
C GLU A 131 45.93 -2.02 -19.78
N VAL A 132 44.61 -1.85 -19.66
CA VAL A 132 43.71 -1.86 -20.83
C VAL A 132 43.88 -0.61 -21.70
N ILE A 133 44.10 0.55 -21.10
CA ILE A 133 44.28 1.80 -21.85
C ILE A 133 45.70 2.01 -22.35
N SER A 134 46.70 1.27 -21.85
CA SER A 134 48.09 1.44 -22.33
C SER A 134 48.24 1.13 -23.82
N ASP A 135 47.35 0.29 -24.34
CA ASP A 135 47.29 -0.07 -25.76
C ASP A 135 46.50 0.96 -26.60
N MET A 136 45.96 2.02 -25.99
CA MET A 136 45.09 3.03 -26.63
C MET A 136 45.62 4.45 -26.40
N ALA A 137 46.28 5.02 -27.42
CA ALA A 137 46.97 6.31 -27.32
C ALA A 137 46.03 7.51 -27.02
N ASP A 138 44.75 7.42 -27.39
CA ASP A 138 43.77 8.49 -27.23
C ASP A 138 43.15 8.54 -25.82
N LEU A 139 43.49 7.59 -24.93
CA LEU A 139 42.90 7.48 -23.60
C LEU A 139 43.90 7.83 -22.50
N LYS A 140 43.46 8.66 -21.54
CA LYS A 140 44.25 9.03 -20.36
C LYS A 140 43.54 8.63 -19.08
N TYR A 141 44.28 8.17 -18.08
CA TYR A 141 43.68 7.86 -16.78
C TYR A 141 43.48 9.14 -15.96
N GLY A 142 42.24 9.41 -15.55
CA GLY A 142 41.84 10.63 -14.83
C GLY A 142 41.84 10.50 -13.31
N GLY A 143 41.77 9.28 -12.77
CA GLY A 143 41.79 9.04 -11.32
C GLY A 143 40.70 8.08 -10.85
N ASN A 144 40.55 8.01 -9.53
CA ASN A 144 39.60 7.09 -8.90
C ASN A 144 38.25 7.74 -8.61
N ILE A 145 37.18 6.97 -8.71
CA ILE A 145 35.80 7.28 -8.33
C ILE A 145 35.25 6.20 -7.38
N ASP A 146 34.20 6.53 -6.63
CA ASP A 146 33.51 5.54 -5.80
C ASP A 146 32.46 4.81 -6.65
N CYS A 147 32.72 3.53 -6.95
CA CYS A 147 31.80 2.65 -7.67
C CYS A 147 32.13 1.17 -7.40
N LEU A 148 31.17 0.28 -7.65
CA LEU A 148 31.34 -1.18 -7.57
C LEU A 148 32.43 -1.69 -8.52
N GLY A 149 32.63 -0.98 -9.62
CA GLY A 149 33.58 -1.29 -10.69
C GLY A 149 33.11 -0.67 -12.01
N GLY A 150 33.85 -0.94 -13.08
CA GLY A 150 33.57 -0.32 -14.38
C GLY A 150 34.31 1.00 -14.55
N VAL A 151 33.89 1.79 -15.54
CA VAL A 151 34.59 3.04 -15.89
C VAL A 151 33.65 4.18 -16.22
N ILE A 152 34.13 5.40 -16.04
CA ILE A 152 33.53 6.60 -16.61
C ILE A 152 34.48 7.12 -17.69
N LEU A 153 33.93 7.43 -18.86
CA LEU A 153 34.65 8.10 -19.94
C LEU A 153 34.21 9.56 -19.98
N GLU A 154 35.14 10.49 -19.96
CA GLU A 154 34.89 11.93 -20.00
C GLU A 154 35.74 12.58 -21.08
N SER A 155 35.19 13.48 -21.88
CA SER A 155 35.99 14.26 -22.83
C SER A 155 36.91 15.25 -22.09
N PRO A 156 38.07 15.65 -22.64
CA PRO A 156 38.99 16.58 -21.99
C PRO A 156 38.39 17.96 -21.66
N ASP A 157 37.36 18.37 -22.40
CA ASP A 157 36.58 19.60 -22.19
C ASP A 157 35.42 19.43 -21.19
N GLY A 158 35.13 18.18 -20.76
CA GLY A 158 34.04 17.85 -19.85
C GLY A 158 32.63 17.91 -20.47
N GLU A 159 32.50 18.17 -21.78
CA GLU A 159 31.19 18.26 -22.44
C GLU A 159 30.48 16.92 -22.57
N VAL A 160 31.25 15.82 -22.70
CA VAL A 160 30.74 14.46 -22.88
C VAL A 160 31.18 13.60 -21.71
N ARG A 161 30.20 13.02 -21.00
CA ARG A 161 30.46 12.05 -19.93
C ARG A 161 29.60 10.81 -20.09
N ILE A 162 30.24 9.67 -20.24
CA ILE A 162 29.61 8.36 -20.42
C ILE A 162 29.85 7.55 -19.15
N ASN A 163 28.77 7.25 -18.44
CA ASN A 163 28.82 6.43 -17.23
C ASN A 163 28.65 4.95 -17.59
N LEU A 164 29.75 4.19 -17.53
CA LEU A 164 29.80 2.74 -17.76
C LEU A 164 30.18 2.01 -16.46
N THR A 165 29.88 2.59 -15.30
CA THR A 165 30.02 1.91 -14.02
C THR A 165 29.08 0.72 -13.95
N PHE A 166 29.51 -0.34 -13.27
CA PHE A 166 28.67 -1.52 -13.07
C PHE A 166 27.43 -1.20 -12.24
N ASP A 167 27.48 -0.18 -11.38
CA ASP A 167 26.32 0.37 -10.67
C ASP A 167 25.21 0.81 -11.64
N GLU A 168 25.55 1.68 -12.58
CA GLU A 168 24.59 2.24 -13.54
C GLU A 168 24.10 1.17 -14.52
N LEU A 169 25.00 0.33 -15.02
CA LEU A 169 24.63 -0.77 -15.92
C LEU A 169 23.73 -1.79 -15.23
N LEU A 170 24.02 -2.14 -13.97
CA LEU A 170 23.18 -3.05 -13.19
C LEU A 170 21.82 -2.41 -12.90
N LYS A 171 21.77 -1.13 -12.57
CA LYS A 171 20.51 -0.40 -12.36
C LYS A 171 19.64 -0.41 -13.62
N GLN A 172 20.20 -0.08 -14.78
CA GLN A 172 19.47 -0.11 -16.05
C GLN A 172 18.98 -1.52 -16.40
N LEU A 173 19.83 -2.54 -16.22
CA LEU A 173 19.44 -3.93 -16.43
C LEU A 173 18.33 -4.35 -15.48
N TYR A 174 18.43 -3.96 -14.20
CA TYR A 174 17.44 -4.26 -13.19
C TYR A 174 16.08 -3.64 -13.53
N GLU A 175 16.04 -2.37 -13.92
CA GLU A 175 14.81 -1.69 -14.36
C GLU A 175 14.16 -2.40 -15.56
N GLN A 176 14.96 -2.86 -16.52
CA GLN A 176 14.48 -3.58 -17.71
C GLN A 176 14.00 -5.01 -17.38
N LYS A 177 14.68 -5.70 -16.47
CA LYS A 177 14.45 -7.12 -16.16
C LYS A 177 13.59 -7.36 -14.92
N MET A 178 13.21 -6.31 -14.20
CA MET A 178 12.43 -6.39 -12.97
C MET A 178 11.16 -7.24 -13.12
N SER A 179 10.43 -7.04 -14.23
CA SER A 179 9.22 -7.82 -14.50
C SER A 179 9.54 -9.31 -14.63
N GLU A 180 10.53 -9.68 -15.43
CA GLU A 180 10.95 -11.08 -15.64
C GLU A 180 11.41 -11.73 -14.33
N VAL A 181 12.23 -11.03 -13.54
CA VAL A 181 12.72 -11.52 -12.23
C VAL A 181 11.55 -11.72 -11.26
N SER A 182 10.60 -10.79 -11.23
CA SER A 182 9.39 -10.91 -10.42
C SER A 182 8.57 -12.15 -10.81
N LYS A 183 8.45 -12.47 -12.11
CA LYS A 183 7.73 -13.67 -12.57
C LYS A 183 8.39 -14.95 -12.07
N ILE A 184 9.71 -15.01 -12.15
CA ILE A 184 10.49 -16.18 -11.73
C ILE A 184 10.38 -16.39 -10.22
N LEU A 185 10.49 -15.33 -9.43
CA LEU A 185 10.50 -15.41 -7.97
C LEU A 185 9.12 -15.68 -7.37
N PHE A 186 8.06 -15.14 -7.97
CA PHE A 186 6.71 -15.16 -7.38
C PHE A 186 5.67 -15.95 -8.17
N GLY A 187 6.00 -16.44 -9.38
CA GLY A 187 5.15 -17.35 -10.16
C GLY A 187 3.96 -16.70 -10.87
N GLU A 188 4.04 -15.40 -11.18
CA GLU A 188 3.00 -14.63 -11.93
C GLU A 188 3.51 -14.14 -13.29
#